data_AF-A0A3M9XNK6-F1
#
_entry.id   AF-A0A3M9XNK6-F1
#
_cell.length_a   1.000
_cell.length_b   1.000
_cell.length_c   1.000
_cell.angle_alpha   90.00
_cell.angle_beta   90.00
_cell.angle_gamma   90.00
#
_symmetry.space_group_name_H-M   'P 1'
#
loop_
_entity.id
_entity.type
_entity.pdbx_description
1 polymer ?
#
loop_
_entity_poly.entity_id
_entity_poly.type
_entity_poly.pdbx_seq_one_letter_code
_entity_poly.pdbx_strand_id
1 'polypeptide(L)' 'MKIIYTSNFSNDAVKDCLLLENLHPWVANWIVTEMQRQTHELDMYWPIVVEDDYRLWRGMEELV' A
#
# COMPACT_ATOMS: atom_id res chain seq x y z
N MET A 1 11.96 2.14 2.75
CA MET A 1 10.49 2.22 2.63
C MET A 1 10.01 1.40 1.46
N LYS A 2 8.77 0.90 1.54
CA LYS A 2 8.07 0.29 0.41
C LYS A 2 6.68 0.89 0.23
N ILE A 3 6.13 0.69 -0.97
CA ILE A 3 4.79 1.11 -1.36
C ILE A 3 3.97 -0.16 -1.57
N ILE A 4 2.79 -0.19 -0.98
CA ILE A 4 1.83 -1.27 -1.14
C ILE A 4 0.48 -0.69 -1.59
N TYR A 5 -0.31 -1.49 -2.29
CA TYR A 5 -1.75 -1.27 -2.35
C TYR A 5 -2.41 -1.99 -1.18
N THR A 6 -3.30 -1.28 -0.50
CA THR A 6 -4.22 -1.84 0.49
C THR A 6 -5.67 -1.59 0.08
N SER A 7 -6.62 -2.29 0.71
CA SER A 7 -8.05 -2.09 0.42
C SER A 7 -8.59 -0.85 1.11
N ASN A 8 -9.30 0.00 0.38
CA ASN A 8 -10.01 1.14 1.00
C ASN A 8 -11.30 0.73 1.74
N PHE A 9 -11.77 -0.52 1.58
CA PHE A 9 -13.11 -0.94 2.03
C PHE A 9 -13.16 -1.85 3.26
N SER A 10 -12.08 -1.97 4.06
CA SER A 10 -12.05 -2.89 5.21
C SER A 10 -12.55 -4.31 4.86
N ASN A 11 -12.24 -4.78 3.66
CA ASN A 11 -12.69 -6.07 3.17
C ASN A 11 -11.72 -7.16 3.64
N ASP A 12 -12.21 -8.09 4.46
CA ASP A 12 -11.48 -9.25 4.98
C ASP A 12 -10.85 -10.15 3.90
N ALA A 13 -11.23 -9.98 2.62
CA ALA A 13 -10.71 -10.76 1.50
C ALA A 13 -9.51 -10.09 0.78
N VAL A 14 -9.21 -8.83 1.06
CA VAL A 14 -8.21 -8.10 0.27
C VAL A 14 -6.82 -8.30 0.84
N LYS A 15 -5.90 -8.60 -0.08
CA LYS A 15 -4.50 -8.86 0.19
C LYS A 15 -3.70 -7.62 -0.15
N ASP A 16 -2.83 -7.19 0.75
CA ASP A 16 -1.85 -6.16 0.43
C ASP A 16 -1.01 -6.64 -0.75
N CYS A 17 -0.78 -5.72 -1.69
CA CYS A 17 0.03 -6.00 -2.87
C CYS A 17 1.27 -5.12 -2.83
N LEU A 18 2.45 -5.75 -2.81
CA LEU A 18 3.71 -5.02 -2.93
C LEU A 18 3.81 -4.39 -4.32
N LEU A 19 4.08 -3.09 -4.35
CA LEU A 19 4.24 -2.33 -5.59
C LEU A 19 5.71 -2.03 -5.87
N LEU A 20 6.40 -1.46 -4.88
CA LEU A 20 7.78 -1.01 -4.96
C LEU A 20 8.44 -1.14 -3.58
N GLU A 21 9.72 -1.46 -3.51
CA GLU A 21 10.50 -1.59 -2.27
C GLU A 21 11.88 -0.94 -2.39
N ASN A 22 12.60 -0.83 -1.27
CA ASN A 22 13.93 -0.22 -1.19
C ASN A 22 13.97 1.25 -1.64
N LEU A 23 12.90 1.99 -1.34
CA LEU A 23 12.78 3.40 -1.66
C LEU A 23 13.29 4.28 -0.53
N HIS A 24 13.99 5.35 -0.90
CA HIS A 24 14.26 6.45 0.02
C HIS A 24 12.94 7.10 0.49
N PRO A 25 12.78 7.48 1.77
CA PRO A 25 11.51 7.97 2.31
C PRO A 25 10.89 9.14 1.54
N TRP A 26 11.71 10.09 1.11
CA TRP A 26 11.24 11.22 0.30
C TRP A 26 10.64 10.78 -1.05
N VAL A 27 11.28 9.81 -1.72
CA VAL A 27 10.81 9.30 -3.02
C VAL A 27 9.51 8.53 -2.85
N ALA A 28 9.43 7.66 -1.85
CA ALA A 28 8.23 6.86 -1.58
C ALA A 28 7.01 7.75 -1.33
N ASN A 29 7.17 8.78 -0.49
CA ASN A 29 6.10 9.74 -0.19
C ASN A 29 5.68 10.56 -1.41
N TRP A 30 6.64 11.00 -2.22
CA TRP A 30 6.33 11.72 -3.46
C TRP A 30 5.52 10.86 -4.43
N ILE A 31 5.95 9.62 -4.68
CA ILE A 31 5.23 8.68 -5.56
C ILE A 31 3.81 8.45 -5.06
N VAL A 32 3.62 8.11 -3.78
CA VAL A 32 2.28 7.85 -3.24
C VAL A 32 1.39 9.09 -3.32
N THR A 33 1.93 10.29 -3.09
CA THR A 33 1.16 11.53 -3.23
C THR A 33 0.65 11.72 -4.66
N GLU A 34 1.49 11.48 -5.67
CA GLU A 34 1.08 11.59 -7.06
C GLU A 34 0.09 10.50 -7.48
N MET A 35 0.26 9.27 -6.99
CA MET A 35 -0.71 8.19 -7.21
C MET A 35 -2.07 8.54 -6.59
N GLN A 36 -2.08 9.03 -5.35
CA GLN A 36 -3.30 9.37 -4.63
C GLN A 36 -4.08 10.52 -5.27
N ARG A 37 -3.38 11.45 -5.93
CA ARG A 37 -4.01 12.53 -6.73
C ARG A 37 -4.83 12.02 -7.91
N GLN A 38 -4.52 10.82 -8.42
CA GLN A 38 -5.17 10.22 -9.58
C GLN A 38 -6.22 9.17 -9.18
N THR A 39 -6.21 8.68 -7.93
CA THR A 39 -7.18 7.72 -7.43
C THR A 39 -8.42 8.40 -6.87
N HIS A 40 -9.57 7.76 -7.06
CA HIS A 40 -10.84 8.14 -6.45
C HIS A 40 -11.05 7.40 -5.13
N GLU A 41 -11.84 7.99 -4.23
CA GLU A 41 -12.16 7.40 -2.92
C GLU A 41 -12.88 6.05 -3.01
N LEU A 42 -13.49 5.74 -4.16
CA LEU A 42 -14.17 4.47 -4.41
C LEU A 42 -13.25 3.42 -5.05
N ASP A 43 -11.99 3.74 -5.29
CA ASP A 43 -11.05 2.79 -5.88
C ASP A 43 -10.72 1.68 -4.90
N MET A 44 -10.71 0.46 -5.43
CA MET A 44 -10.48 -0.76 -4.64
C MET A 44 -9.07 -0.83 -4.05
N TYR A 45 -8.11 -0.15 -4.68
CA TYR A 45 -6.70 -0.20 -4.34
C TYR A 45 -6.20 1.19 -3.93
N TRP A 46 -5.85 1.34 -2.67
CA TRP A 46 -5.33 2.57 -2.10
C TRP A 46 -3.82 2.45 -1.84
N PRO A 47 -2.96 3.24 -2.51
CA PRO A 47 -1.53 3.14 -2.31
C PRO A 47 -1.11 3.80 -1.01
N ILE A 48 -0.26 3.13 -0.23
CA ILE A 48 0.32 3.65 1.02
C ILE A 48 1.82 3.36 1.09
N VAL A 49 2.54 4.20 1.84
CA VAL A 49 3.94 3.98 2.18
C VAL A 49 4.01 3.23 3.51
N VAL A 50 4.83 2.18 3.57
CA VAL A 50 5.10 1.42 4.79
C VAL A 50 6.60 1.21 4.97
N GLU A 51 7.01 0.91 6.20
CA GLU A 51 8.40 0.58 6.54
C GLU A 51 8.86 -0.70 5.82
N ASP A 52 10.17 -0.87 5.64
CA ASP A 52 10.72 -2.03 4.92
C ASP A 52 10.43 -3.37 5.61
N ASP A 53 10.28 -3.36 6.93
CA ASP A 53 9.95 -4.54 7.75
C ASP A 53 8.44 -4.83 7.85
N TYR A 54 7.58 -4.00 7.26
CA TYR A 54 6.14 -4.20 7.27
C TYR A 54 5.76 -5.55 6.65
N ARG A 55 4.96 -6.36 7.33
CA ARG A 55 4.50 -7.64 6.78
C ARG A 55 3.20 -7.45 6.03
N LEU A 56 3.10 -8.03 4.84
CA LEU A 56 1.92 -7.91 3.98
C LEU A 56 0.78 -8.74 4.59
N TRP A 57 -0.44 -8.21 4.56
CA TRP A 57 -1.60 -8.89 5.10
C TRP A 57 -2.43 -9.52 3.98
N ARG A 58 -3.07 -10.66 4.28
CA ARG A 58 -4.14 -11.26 3.46
C ARG A 58 -5.41 -11.29 4.31
N GLY A 59 -6.16 -10.19 4.33
CA GLY A 59 -7.25 -10.04 5.30
C GLY A 59 -6.70 -10.00 6.72
N MET A 60 -7.19 -10.89 7.60
CA MET A 60 -6.72 -11.01 9.00
C MET A 60 -5.48 -11.91 9.17
N GLU A 61 -4.90 -12.44 8.10
CA GLU A 61 -3.73 -13.32 8.17
C GLU A 61 -2.45 -12.57 7.74
N GLU A 62 -1.45 -12.55 8.62
CA GLU A 62 -0.12 -11.99 8.37
C GLU A 62 0.66 -12.96 7.46
N LEU A 63 1.09 -12.52 6.28
CA LEU A 63 2.02 -13.31 5.47
C LEU A 63 3.43 -13.18 6.04
N VAL A 64 3.99 -14.32 6.43
CA VAL A 64 5.40 -14.49 6.83
C VAL A 64 6.33 -14.31 5.64
#